data_AF-A0A0G1FAV8-F1
#
_entry.id   AF-A0A0G1FAV8-F1
#
_cell.length_a   1.000
_cell.length_b   1.000
_cell.length_c   1.000
_cell.angle_alpha   90.00
_cell.angle_beta   90.00
_cell.angle_gamma   90.00
#
_symmetry.space_group_name_H-M   'P 1'
#
loop_
_entity.id
_entity.type
_entity.pdbx_description
1 polymer ?
#
loop_
_entity_poly.entity_id
_entity_poly.type
_entity_poly.pdbx_seq_one_letter_code
_entity_poly.pdbx_strand_id
1 'polypeptide(L)' 'MQEKNKMVVWIIVGAVVLAALGLWLYWSQKPSAETPLFVSNFEECAAAGYSVMESYPRQCRAPDGTLYTEETGNDDGEV' A
#
# COMPACT_ATOMS: atom_id res chain seq x y z
N MET A 1 -28.17 5.23 45.94
CA MET A 1 -26.87 4.84 45.34
C MET A 1 -26.98 4.19 43.94
N GLN A 2 -28.17 4.08 43.32
CA GLN A 2 -28.35 3.34 42.04
C GLN A 2 -28.09 4.17 40.75
N GLU A 3 -28.09 5.50 40.80
CA GLU A 3 -27.97 6.35 39.60
C GLU A 3 -26.53 6.60 39.14
N LYS A 4 -25.57 6.57 40.07
CA LYS A 4 -24.15 6.82 39.76
C LYS A 4 -23.54 5.69 38.92
N ASN A 5 -23.98 4.45 39.13
CA ASN A 5 -23.52 3.28 38.36
C ASN A 5 -24.01 3.33 36.92
N LYS A 6 -25.21 3.88 36.65
CA LYS A 6 -25.66 4.08 35.28
C LYS A 6 -24.76 5.08 34.55
N MET A 7 -24.42 6.21 35.18
CA MET A 7 -23.46 7.16 34.61
C MET A 7 -22.08 6.54 34.40
N VAL A 8 -21.56 5.77 35.37
CA VAL A 8 -20.27 5.09 35.24
C VAL A 8 -20.29 4.04 34.12
N VAL A 9 -21.38 3.28 33.97
CA VAL A 9 -21.54 2.30 32.89
C VAL A 9 -21.55 2.99 31.52
N TRP A 10 -22.26 4.12 31.37
CA TRP A 10 -22.24 4.90 30.13
C TRP A 10 -20.86 5.48 29.81
N ILE A 11 -20.11 5.92 30.82
CA ILE A 11 -18.72 6.40 30.65
C ILE A 11 -17.80 5.26 30.19
N ILE A 12 -17.90 4.08 30.80
CA ILE A 12 -17.08 2.91 30.42
C ILE A 12 -17.42 2.47 28.99
N VAL A 13 -18.72 2.38 28.65
CA VAL A 13 -19.15 2.01 27.29
C VAL A 13 -18.64 3.02 26.26
N GLY A 14 -18.77 4.33 26.54
CA GLY A 14 -18.25 5.38 25.66
C GLY A 14 -16.73 5.29 25.47
N ALA A 15 -15.98 5.07 26.55
CA ALA A 15 -14.52 4.90 26.49
C ALA A 15 -14.09 3.68 25.68
N VAL A 16 -14.79 2.54 25.83
CA VAL A 16 -14.53 1.32 25.06
C VAL A 16 -14.85 1.51 23.57
N VAL A 17 -15.96 2.18 23.26
CA VAL A 17 -16.35 2.47 21.87
C VAL A 17 -15.35 3.42 21.19
N LEU A 18 -14.88 4.45 21.91
CA LEU A 18 -13.85 5.36 21.41
C LEU A 18 -12.50 4.67 21.19
N ALA A 19 -12.10 3.79 22.11
CA ALA A 19 -10.87 3.01 21.97
C ALA A 19 -10.95 2.04 20.77
N ALA A 20 -12.09 1.36 20.59
CA ALA A 20 -12.32 0.46 19.46
C ALA A 20 -12.30 1.19 18.12
N LEU A 21 -12.96 2.36 18.02
CA LEU A 21 -12.93 3.22 16.83
C LEU A 21 -11.52 3.74 16.54
N GLY A 22 -10.79 4.20 17.56
CA GLY A 22 -9.41 4.66 17.42
C GLY A 22 -8.47 3.57 16.91
N LEU A 23 -8.57 2.36 17.46
CA LEU A 23 -7.80 1.19 17.01
C LEU A 23 -8.17 0.78 15.58
N TRP A 24 -9.46 0.79 15.23
CA TRP A 24 -9.93 0.46 13.89
C TRP A 24 -9.44 1.46 12.83
N LEU A 25 -9.52 2.76 13.13
CA LEU A 25 -8.99 3.80 12.24
C LEU A 25 -7.46 3.74 12.14
N TYR A 26 -6.76 3.45 13.24
CA TYR A 26 -5.31 3.26 13.25
C TYR A 26 -4.87 2.06 12.41
N TRP A 27 -5.67 0.99 12.36
CA TRP A 27 -5.37 -0.18 11.52
C TRP A 27 -5.80 0.00 10.06
N SER A 28 -6.85 0.76 9.81
CA SER A 28 -7.33 1.03 8.44
C SER A 28 -6.39 1.93 7.62
N GLN A 29 -5.42 2.59 8.27
CA GLN A 29 -4.42 3.44 7.61
C GLN A 29 -3.04 2.78 7.45
N LYS A 30 -2.89 1.47 7.63
CA LYS A 30 -1.61 0.82 7.29
C LYS A 30 -1.62 0.54 5.78
N PRO A 31 -0.93 1.34 4.93
CA PRO A 31 -0.66 0.90 3.57
C PRO A 31 0.12 -0.41 3.67
N SER A 32 -0.31 -1.44 2.95
CA SER A 32 0.45 -2.69 2.81
C SER A 32 1.81 -2.35 2.22
N ALA A 33 2.81 -2.19 3.09
CA ALA A 33 4.19 -2.05 2.72
C ALA A 33 4.75 -3.44 2.42
N GLU A 34 4.28 -4.02 1.32
CA GLU A 34 4.98 -5.09 0.63
C GLU A 34 5.67 -4.43 -0.57
N THR A 35 6.75 -3.71 -0.29
CA THR A 35 7.73 -3.36 -1.32
C THR A 35 8.55 -4.62 -1.61
N PRO A 36 8.37 -5.30 -2.76
CA PRO A 36 9.39 -6.22 -3.21
C PRO A 36 10.64 -5.37 -3.50
N LEU A 37 11.65 -5.45 -2.61
CA LEU A 37 12.95 -4.79 -2.81
C LEU A 37 13.71 -5.33 -4.03
N PHE A 38 13.15 -6.33 -4.71
CA PHE A 38 13.74 -6.99 -5.84
C PHE A 38 12.67 -7.14 -6.92
N VAL A 39 12.52 -6.11 -7.74
CA VAL A 39 11.79 -6.23 -9.01
C VAL A 39 12.82 -6.63 -10.07
N SER A 40 12.50 -7.64 -10.87
CA SER A 40 13.40 -8.22 -11.88
C SER A 40 12.95 -7.92 -13.30
N ASN A 41 11.71 -7.46 -13.47
CA ASN A 41 11.09 -7.21 -14.76
C ASN A 41 10.10 -6.03 -14.69
N PHE A 42 9.62 -5.60 -15.86
CA PHE A 42 8.66 -4.50 -15.99
C PHE A 42 7.33 -4.77 -15.26
N GLU A 43 6.84 -6.01 -15.31
CA GLU A 43 5.54 -6.38 -14.72
C GLU A 43 5.57 -6.29 -13.20
N GLU A 44 6.65 -6.79 -12.57
CA GLU A 44 6.92 -6.64 -11.14
C GLU A 44 7.08 -5.17 -10.73
N CYS A 45 7.78 -4.37 -11.55
CA CYS A 45 7.96 -2.95 -11.30
C CYS A 45 6.62 -2.18 -11.36
N ALA A 46 5.76 -2.49 -12.34
CA ALA A 46 4.44 -1.88 -12.49
C ALA A 46 3.46 -2.34 -11.40
N ALA A 47 3.46 -3.63 -11.05
CA ALA A 47 2.65 -4.20 -9.99
C ALA A 47 3.03 -3.64 -8.60
N ALA A 48 4.31 -3.32 -8.40
CA ALA A 48 4.79 -2.63 -7.21
C ALA A 48 4.36 -1.15 -7.12
N GLY A 49 3.67 -0.62 -8.15
CA GLY A 49 3.17 0.76 -8.17
C GLY A 49 4.27 1.80 -8.38
N TYR A 50 5.42 1.40 -8.94
CA TYR A 50 6.49 2.33 -9.28
C TYR A 50 6.17 3.18 -10.51
N SER A 51 6.94 4.24 -10.74
CA SER A 51 6.66 5.18 -11.83
C SER A 51 6.87 4.51 -13.20
N VAL A 52 5.78 4.34 -13.94
CA VAL A 52 5.76 3.83 -15.31
C VAL A 52 5.72 5.01 -16.29
N MET A 53 6.66 5.04 -17.22
CA MET A 53 6.66 5.92 -18.38
C MET A 53 5.91 5.23 -19.52
N GLU A 54 4.78 5.84 -19.91
CA GLU A 54 3.91 5.38 -21.01
C GLU A 54 4.45 5.76 -22.41
N SER A 55 5.77 5.77 -22.59
CA SER A 55 6.40 5.82 -23.91
C SER A 55 6.44 4.41 -24.50
N TYR A 56 6.55 4.24 -25.81
CA TYR A 56 6.78 2.92 -26.41
C TYR A 56 8.27 2.74 -26.75
N PRO A 57 8.91 1.63 -26.32
CA PRO A 57 8.39 0.61 -25.39
C PRO A 57 8.22 1.16 -23.97
N ARG A 58 7.25 0.62 -23.20
CA ARG A 58 6.97 1.11 -21.84
C ARG A 58 8.15 0.86 -20.93
N GLN A 59 8.41 1.79 -20.03
CA GLN A 59 9.52 1.70 -19.09
C GLN A 59 9.03 1.93 -17.66
N CYS A 60 9.51 1.14 -16.70
CA CYS A 60 9.21 1.32 -15.29
C CYS A 60 10.49 1.62 -14.51
N ARG A 61 10.46 2.65 -13.68
CA ARG A 61 11.61 3.10 -12.88
C ARG A 61 11.46 2.63 -11.44
N ALA A 62 12.36 1.76 -11.03
CA ALA A 62 12.45 1.28 -9.66
C ALA A 62 13.11 2.34 -8.72
N PRO A 63 12.89 2.24 -7.39
CA PRO A 63 13.41 3.21 -6.43
C PRO A 63 14.94 3.26 -6.33
N ASP A 64 15.64 2.19 -6.75
CA ASP A 64 17.10 2.14 -6.86
C ASP A 64 17.63 2.87 -8.12
N GLY A 65 16.75 3.25 -9.04
CA GLY A 65 17.09 3.95 -10.28
C GLY A 65 17.21 3.05 -11.50
N THR A 66 17.08 1.73 -11.36
CA THR A 66 17.02 0.81 -12.50
C THR A 66 15.74 1.02 -13.32
N LEU A 67 15.89 1.01 -14.64
CA LEU A 67 14.78 1.09 -15.59
C LEU A 67 14.52 -0.30 -16.18
N TYR A 68 13.31 -0.79 -16.00
CA TYR A 68 12.84 -2.04 -16.59
C TYR A 68 12.00 -1.68 -17.82
N THR A 69 12.45 -2.07 -18.99
CA THR A 69 11.69 -1.87 -20.24
C THR A 69 10.80 -3.09 -20.47
N GLU A 70 9.60 -2.88 -20.97
CA GLU A 70 8.70 -3.97 -21.38
C GLU A 70 9.34 -4.76 -22.53
N GLU A 71 9.60 -6.05 -22.31
CA GLU A 71 10.02 -6.97 -23.37
C GLU A 71 8.84 -7.18 -24.32
N THR A 72 8.74 -6.30 -25.32
CA THR A 72 7.85 -6.52 -26.45
C THR A 72 8.52 -7.57 -27.30
N GLY A 73 7.89 -8.74 -27.49
CA GLY A 73 8.46 -9.92 -28.16
C GLY A 73 8.75 -9.78 -29.66
N ASN A 74 9.27 -8.63 -30.09
CA ASN A 74 9.99 -8.48 -31.33
C ASN A 74 11.47 -8.47 -30.94
N ASP A 75 12.11 -9.62 -31.12
CA ASP A 75 13.56 -9.74 -31.21
C ASP A 75 14.03 -9.00 -32.49
N ASP A 76 13.96 -7.67 -32.55
CA ASP A 76 14.69 -6.91 -33.56
C ASP A 76 16.16 -6.82 -33.15
N GLY A 77 16.84 -7.94 -33.38
CA GLY A 77 18.28 -7.95 -33.56
C GLY A 77 18.65 -6.96 -34.67
N GLU A 78 19.08 -5.77 -34.28
CA GLU A 78 19.91 -4.92 -35.12
C GLU A 78 21.38 -5.20 -34.79
N VAL A 79 21.98 -5.93 -35.76
CA VAL A 79 23.42 -6.14 -35.98
C VAL A 79 24.15 -4.85 -36.30
#